data_AF-Q2H084-F1
#
_entry.id   AF-Q2H084-F1
#
_cell.length_a   1.000
_cell.length_b   1.000
_cell.length_c   1.000
_cell.angle_alpha   90.00
_cell.angle_beta   90.00
_cell.angle_gamma   90.00
#
_symmetry.space_group_name_H-M   'P 1'
#
loop_
_entity.id
_entity.type
_entity.pdbx_description
1 polymer ?
#
loop_
_entity_poly.entity_id
_entity_poly.type
_entity_poly.pdbx_seq_one_letter_code
_entity_poly.pdbx_strand_id
1 'polypeptide(L)'
;MAGAETIRSEAGSPCPIQETDQAVDESSDVDGDFASRQKMLSRKRRAAKDSPEIAYRLTVCPELSLGVFLTVIPERAAKLGLETLPHAKPVETGRADGAVSVLLAHVIATRCRGDIITDADMAYPEEWRSQAGRAAGQDVGHQEGGRTVGLHSLAVLPRLQRCGIGQTIVRAYLDQMKCCGLVDRVALICQDVSSPLCLGGWRGWT
;
A
#
# COMPACT_ATOMS: atom_id res chain seq x y z
N MET A 1 -65.10 72.60 -21.91
CA MET A 1 -65.05 72.82 -23.38
C MET A 1 -63.58 72.88 -23.78
N ALA A 2 -63.23 72.15 -24.85
CA ALA A 2 -61.88 71.96 -25.44
C ALA A 2 -60.87 71.24 -24.51
N GLY A 3 -60.18 70.17 -24.91
CA GLY A 3 -59.61 69.81 -26.22
C GLY A 3 -58.08 69.86 -26.07
N ALA A 4 -57.40 68.70 -26.00
CA ALA A 4 -56.41 68.22 -27.00
C ALA A 4 -55.05 69.00 -26.93
N GLU A 5 -53.83 68.45 -26.98
CA GLU A 5 -53.21 67.31 -27.68
C GLU A 5 -51.90 66.91 -26.93
N THR A 6 -51.62 65.63 -26.70
CA THR A 6 -50.67 64.75 -27.45
C THR A 6 -49.21 65.21 -27.51
N ILE A 7 -48.32 64.53 -26.75
CA ILE A 7 -46.92 64.30 -27.13
C ILE A 7 -46.68 62.79 -27.11
N ARG A 8 -46.18 62.26 -28.23
CA ARG A 8 -45.97 60.84 -28.53
C ARG A 8 -44.76 60.24 -27.80
N SER A 9 -44.92 58.96 -27.47
CA SER A 9 -43.93 58.03 -26.94
C SER A 9 -43.05 57.41 -28.03
N GLU A 10 -41.77 57.19 -27.73
CA GLU A 10 -40.96 56.07 -28.23
C GLU A 10 -40.37 55.39 -26.98
N ALA A 11 -40.88 54.23 -26.57
CA ALA A 11 -40.48 52.89 -27.02
C ALA A 11 -39.10 52.45 -26.47
N GLY A 12 -39.07 52.15 -25.17
CA GLY A 12 -38.06 51.30 -24.53
C GLY A 12 -38.78 50.18 -23.77
N SER A 13 -38.61 48.95 -24.23
CA SER A 13 -39.09 47.69 -23.64
C SER A 13 -37.99 46.64 -23.87
N PRO A 14 -37.89 45.52 -23.12
CA PRO A 14 -38.74 45.10 -21.99
C PRO A 14 -38.03 44.34 -20.83
N CYS A 15 -38.80 44.09 -19.77
CA CYS A 15 -38.89 42.83 -19.00
C CYS A 15 -37.93 42.49 -17.82
N PRO A 16 -38.42 41.62 -16.90
CA PRO A 16 -38.24 41.76 -15.46
C PRO A 16 -37.32 40.71 -14.80
N ILE A 17 -36.92 41.05 -13.58
CA ILE A 17 -36.51 40.22 -12.44
C ILE A 17 -36.63 38.69 -12.62
N GLN A 18 -35.50 37.99 -12.57
CA GLN A 18 -35.40 36.63 -12.04
C GLN A 18 -34.05 36.47 -11.31
N GLU A 19 -34.15 36.38 -9.99
CA GLU A 19 -33.10 36.04 -9.05
C GLU A 19 -32.72 34.56 -9.26
N THR A 20 -31.48 34.29 -9.68
CA THR A 20 -30.91 32.95 -9.66
C THR A 20 -29.56 33.01 -8.95
N ASP A 21 -29.63 32.83 -7.64
CA ASP A 21 -28.48 32.50 -6.81
C ASP A 21 -28.20 31.01 -7.04
N GLN A 22 -27.28 30.71 -7.95
CA GLN A 22 -26.67 29.38 -8.08
C GLN A 22 -25.16 29.54 -8.11
N ALA A 23 -24.58 29.62 -6.92
CA ALA A 23 -23.18 29.25 -6.72
C ALA A 23 -23.04 27.74 -7.01
N VAL A 24 -22.40 27.40 -8.13
CA VAL A 24 -21.94 26.04 -8.40
C VAL A 24 -20.72 25.81 -7.51
N ASP A 25 -20.91 25.11 -6.40
CA ASP A 25 -19.83 24.59 -5.55
C ASP A 25 -19.21 23.36 -6.23
N GLU A 26 -18.31 23.58 -7.19
CA GLU A 26 -17.46 22.53 -7.77
C GLU A 26 -16.24 22.30 -6.87
N SER A 27 -16.48 21.72 -5.68
CA SER A 27 -15.40 21.41 -4.73
C SER A 27 -15.71 20.19 -3.85
N SER A 28 -16.10 19.06 -4.41
CA SER A 28 -15.88 17.76 -3.75
C SER A 28 -16.37 16.63 -4.65
N ASP A 29 -15.47 15.74 -5.07
CA ASP A 29 -15.75 14.32 -5.37
C ASP A 29 -14.51 13.57 -5.88
N VAL A 30 -13.43 14.29 -6.21
CA VAL A 30 -12.18 13.70 -6.71
C VAL A 30 -11.49 12.80 -5.65
N ASP A 31 -11.61 13.14 -4.37
CA ASP A 31 -11.02 12.36 -3.26
C ASP A 31 -11.78 11.05 -2.98
N GLY A 32 -13.09 11.04 -3.22
CA GLY A 32 -13.94 9.86 -3.02
C GLY A 32 -13.60 8.74 -4.00
N ASP A 33 -13.35 9.11 -5.26
CA ASP A 33 -12.98 8.15 -6.31
C ASP A 33 -11.55 7.63 -6.13
N PHE A 34 -10.61 8.48 -5.71
CA PHE A 34 -9.24 8.06 -5.40
C PHE A 34 -9.18 7.07 -4.23
N ALA A 35 -9.85 7.38 -3.11
CA ALA A 35 -9.88 6.49 -1.95
C ALA A 35 -10.59 5.16 -2.28
N SER A 36 -11.64 5.20 -3.10
CA SER A 36 -12.36 4.01 -3.57
C SER A 36 -11.50 3.16 -4.50
N ARG A 37 -10.75 3.78 -5.42
CA ARG A 37 -9.80 3.12 -6.30
C ARG A 37 -8.62 2.52 -5.53
N GLN A 38 -8.10 3.22 -4.53
CA GLN A 38 -7.05 2.72 -3.65
C GLN A 38 -7.55 1.55 -2.80
N LYS A 39 -8.78 1.64 -2.25
CA LYS A 39 -9.44 0.52 -1.56
C LYS A 39 -9.64 -0.66 -2.49
N MET A 40 -10.12 -0.44 -3.71
CA MET A 40 -10.32 -1.49 -4.72
C MET A 40 -9.00 -2.15 -5.14
N LEU A 41 -7.95 -1.37 -5.42
CA LEU A 41 -6.61 -1.88 -5.74
C LEU A 41 -6.02 -2.64 -4.56
N SER A 42 -6.18 -2.13 -3.34
CA SER A 42 -5.77 -2.83 -2.12
C SER A 42 -6.56 -4.12 -1.89
N ARG A 43 -7.84 -4.18 -2.31
CA ARG A 43 -8.67 -5.38 -2.21
C ARG A 43 -8.31 -6.41 -3.27
N LYS A 44 -8.03 -6.00 -4.51
CA LYS A 44 -7.49 -6.88 -5.57
C LYS A 44 -6.12 -7.43 -5.19
N ARG A 45 -5.21 -6.59 -4.67
CA ARG A 45 -3.89 -7.03 -4.18
C ARG A 45 -3.99 -7.93 -2.94
N ARG A 46 -4.95 -7.70 -2.03
CA ARG A 46 -5.22 -8.56 -0.86
C ARG A 46 -5.96 -9.87 -1.19
N ALA A 47 -6.78 -9.89 -2.24
CA ALA A 47 -7.53 -11.07 -2.68
C ALA A 47 -6.65 -12.13 -3.36
N ALA A 48 -5.41 -11.77 -3.73
CA ALA A 48 -4.37 -12.71 -4.15
C ALA A 48 -3.79 -13.47 -2.94
N LYS A 49 -4.66 -14.02 -2.09
CA LYS A 49 -4.34 -14.70 -0.82
C LYS A 49 -3.50 -15.97 -1.04
N ASP A 50 -3.48 -16.48 -2.28
CA ASP A 50 -2.61 -17.54 -2.78
C ASP A 50 -1.81 -17.05 -4.01
N SER A 51 -1.24 -15.85 -3.97
CA SER A 51 -0.44 -15.40 -5.11
C SER A 51 0.82 -16.28 -5.25
N PRO A 52 1.03 -16.93 -6.40
CA PRO A 52 2.24 -17.72 -6.65
C PRO A 52 3.51 -16.86 -6.52
N GLU A 53 3.40 -15.54 -6.71
CA GLU A 53 4.46 -14.56 -6.48
C GLU A 53 4.93 -14.51 -5.02
N ILE A 54 4.01 -14.41 -4.06
CA ILE A 54 4.37 -14.34 -2.64
C ILE A 54 4.99 -15.67 -2.20
N ALA A 55 4.39 -16.79 -2.63
CA ALA A 55 4.92 -18.12 -2.36
C ALA A 55 6.33 -18.31 -2.94
N TYR A 56 6.57 -17.84 -4.17
CA TYR A 56 7.90 -17.86 -4.80
C TYR A 56 8.93 -17.11 -3.95
N ARG A 57 8.65 -15.85 -3.60
CA ARG A 57 9.60 -15.00 -2.86
C ARG A 57 9.93 -15.55 -1.47
N LEU A 58 8.92 -16.05 -0.76
CA LEU A 58 9.12 -16.64 0.57
C LEU A 58 9.82 -18.01 0.53
N THR A 59 9.78 -18.70 -0.62
CA THR A 59 10.45 -20.01 -0.76
C THR A 59 11.87 -19.87 -1.30
N VAL A 60 12.10 -18.97 -2.25
CA VAL A 60 13.39 -18.84 -2.96
C VAL A 60 14.34 -17.89 -2.24
N CYS A 61 13.84 -16.81 -1.62
CA CYS A 61 14.68 -15.85 -0.91
C CYS A 61 14.05 -15.38 0.42
N PRO A 62 13.79 -16.29 1.37
CA PRO A 62 13.22 -15.96 2.67
C PRO A 62 14.07 -14.97 3.47
N GLU A 63 15.39 -14.96 3.28
CA GLU A 63 16.35 -14.12 3.99
C GLU A 63 16.19 -12.62 3.71
N LEU A 64 15.53 -12.26 2.60
CA LEU A 64 15.21 -10.89 2.21
C LEU A 64 13.82 -10.46 2.66
N SER A 65 13.06 -11.34 3.31
CA SER A 65 11.72 -11.04 3.80
C SER A 65 11.72 -10.92 5.32
N LEU A 66 10.92 -10.01 5.86
CA LEU A 66 10.83 -9.74 7.29
C LEU A 66 9.37 -9.66 7.72
N GLY A 67 9.00 -10.35 8.80
CA GLY A 67 7.67 -10.32 9.39
C GLY A 67 7.72 -9.89 10.86
N VAL A 68 6.80 -9.02 11.27
CA VAL A 68 6.59 -8.64 12.66
C VAL A 68 5.41 -9.42 13.19
N PHE A 69 5.67 -10.31 14.14
CA PHE A 69 4.66 -11.16 14.78
C PHE A 69 4.47 -10.76 16.24
N LEU A 70 3.23 -10.86 16.72
CA LEU A 70 2.89 -10.67 18.12
C LEU A 70 2.31 -11.96 18.69
N THR A 71 2.90 -12.42 19.78
CA THR A 71 2.37 -13.54 20.55
C THR A 71 1.31 -13.04 21.51
N VAL A 72 0.08 -13.52 21.39
CA VAL A 72 -1.04 -13.13 22.24
C VAL A 72 -1.90 -14.31 22.63
N ILE A 73 -2.54 -14.21 23.80
CA ILE A 73 -3.61 -15.13 24.17
C ILE A 73 -4.87 -14.73 23.39
N PRO A 74 -5.53 -15.67 22.66
CA PRO A 74 -6.68 -15.36 21.80
C PRO A 74 -7.79 -14.58 22.49
N GLU A 75 -8.10 -14.92 23.74
CA GLU A 75 -9.15 -14.26 24.55
C GLU A 75 -8.84 -12.77 24.80
N ARG A 76 -7.57 -12.44 25.04
CA ARG A 76 -7.14 -11.05 25.22
C ARG A 76 -7.12 -10.30 23.88
N ALA A 77 -6.78 -11.00 22.80
CA ALA A 77 -6.71 -10.44 21.46
C ALA A 77 -8.07 -10.27 20.78
N ALA A 78 -9.12 -10.97 21.22
CA ALA A 78 -10.47 -10.83 20.69
C ALA A 78 -10.97 -9.38 20.75
N LYS A 79 -10.60 -8.65 21.80
CA LYS A 79 -10.91 -7.21 21.98
C LYS A 79 -10.20 -6.30 20.97
N LEU A 80 -9.09 -6.77 20.40
CA LEU A 80 -8.30 -6.04 19.41
C LEU A 80 -8.80 -6.25 17.97
N GLY A 81 -9.79 -7.13 17.72
CA GLY A 81 -10.43 -7.28 16.40
C GLY A 81 -9.46 -7.36 15.22
N LEU A 82 -8.32 -8.05 15.38
CA LEU A 82 -7.27 -8.08 14.37
C LEU A 82 -7.67 -9.01 13.21
N GLU A 83 -7.57 -8.52 11.97
CA GLU A 83 -7.96 -9.28 10.76
C GLU A 83 -7.14 -10.58 10.57
N THR A 84 -5.91 -10.63 11.09
CA THR A 84 -5.02 -11.80 10.99
C THR A 84 -5.18 -12.79 12.13
N LEU A 85 -5.94 -12.46 13.18
CA LEU A 85 -6.16 -13.33 14.34
C LEU A 85 -6.79 -14.69 13.97
N PRO A 86 -7.81 -14.77 13.08
CA PRO A 86 -8.39 -16.07 12.67
C PRO A 86 -7.42 -16.97 11.90
N HIS A 87 -6.34 -16.40 11.35
CA HIS A 87 -5.31 -17.12 10.59
C HIS A 87 -4.04 -17.35 11.42
N ALA A 88 -4.04 -16.92 12.69
CA ALA A 88 -2.90 -17.06 13.58
C ALA A 88 -2.68 -18.53 13.95
N LYS A 89 -1.42 -18.96 13.95
CA LYS A 89 -1.03 -20.31 14.37
C LYS A 89 -0.59 -20.29 15.83
N PRO A 90 -0.84 -21.37 16.60
CA PRO A 90 -0.28 -21.53 17.93
C PRO A 90 1.25 -21.38 17.89
N VAL A 91 1.81 -20.63 18.84
CA VAL A 91 3.27 -20.38 18.89
C VAL A 91 4.02 -21.66 19.27
N GLU A 92 3.47 -22.43 20.21
CA GLU A 92 4.04 -23.67 20.71
C GLU A 92 2.92 -24.69 20.95
N THR A 93 3.08 -25.90 20.41
CA THR A 93 2.16 -27.01 20.67
C THR A 93 2.32 -27.48 22.11
N GLY A 94 1.38 -27.10 22.98
CA GLY A 94 1.33 -27.59 24.38
C GLY A 94 1.44 -26.52 25.46
N ARG A 95 1.54 -25.24 25.11
CA ARG A 95 1.45 -24.16 26.10
C ARG A 95 0.02 -24.06 26.64
N ALA A 96 -0.13 -24.09 27.96
CA ALA A 96 -1.45 -24.05 28.63
C ALA A 96 -2.28 -22.82 28.26
N ASP A 97 -1.62 -21.69 27.97
CA ASP A 97 -2.26 -20.42 27.64
C ASP A 97 -2.84 -20.34 26.22
N GLY A 98 -2.59 -21.36 25.36
CA GLY A 98 -3.08 -21.38 23.98
C GLY A 98 -2.62 -20.20 23.12
N ALA A 99 -1.46 -19.61 23.42
CA ALA A 99 -0.98 -18.39 22.77
C ALA A 99 -0.76 -18.58 21.26
N VAL A 100 -1.20 -17.59 20.48
CA VAL A 100 -1.13 -17.58 19.01
C VAL A 100 -0.21 -16.47 18.50
N SER A 101 0.45 -16.72 17.38
CA SER A 101 1.29 -15.75 16.68
C SER A 101 0.48 -15.02 15.61
N VAL A 102 0.28 -13.72 15.81
CA VAL A 102 -0.48 -12.85 14.92
C VAL A 102 0.49 -12.00 14.11
N LEU A 103 0.39 -12.06 12.78
CA LEU A 103 1.17 -11.20 11.88
C LEU A 103 0.64 -9.76 11.95
N LEU A 104 1.51 -8.80 12.25
CA LEU A 104 1.18 -7.38 12.35
C LEU A 104 1.61 -6.58 11.11
N ALA A 105 2.77 -6.91 10.57
CA ALA A 105 3.35 -6.26 9.40
C ALA A 105 4.35 -7.17 8.70
N HIS A 106 4.55 -6.99 7.41
CA HIS A 106 5.55 -7.74 6.64
C HIS A 106 6.22 -6.89 5.56
N VAL A 107 7.44 -7.28 5.24
CA VAL A 107 8.22 -6.87 4.07
C VAL A 107 8.56 -8.13 3.29
N ILE A 108 8.26 -8.13 1.99
CA ILE A 108 8.66 -9.19 1.06
C ILE A 108 9.46 -8.53 -0.05
N ALA A 109 10.67 -9.04 -0.28
CA ALA A 109 11.61 -8.49 -1.25
C ALA A 109 12.32 -9.57 -2.05
N THR A 110 12.91 -9.18 -3.19
CA THR A 110 13.86 -9.99 -3.96
C THR A 110 15.11 -9.17 -4.25
N ARG A 111 16.18 -9.83 -4.73
CA ARG A 111 17.38 -9.14 -5.23
C ARG A 111 17.37 -9.10 -6.74
N CYS A 112 17.88 -8.01 -7.30
CA CYS A 112 18.11 -7.84 -8.73
C CYS A 112 19.52 -7.29 -8.99
N ARG A 113 20.08 -7.59 -10.18
CA ARG A 113 21.40 -7.07 -10.60
C ARG A 113 21.37 -5.61 -11.02
N GLY A 114 20.23 -5.13 -11.51
CA GLY A 114 20.06 -3.75 -11.95
C GLY A 114 20.06 -2.76 -10.79
N ASP A 115 20.40 -1.52 -11.09
CA ASP A 115 20.29 -0.39 -10.15
C ASP A 115 18.84 0.09 -9.97
N ILE A 116 17.99 -0.22 -10.95
CA ILE A 116 16.57 0.11 -11.03
C ILE A 116 15.79 -1.21 -11.13
N ILE A 117 14.70 -1.31 -10.39
CA ILE A 117 13.80 -2.47 -10.45
C ILE A 117 13.03 -2.44 -11.77
N THR A 118 13.13 -3.52 -12.54
CA THR A 118 12.39 -3.71 -13.79
C THR A 118 11.16 -4.60 -13.59
N ASP A 119 10.23 -4.61 -14.54
CA ASP A 119 9.07 -5.51 -14.49
C ASP A 119 9.49 -6.99 -14.49
N ALA A 120 10.63 -7.33 -15.10
CA ALA A 120 11.19 -8.68 -15.05
C ALA A 120 11.66 -9.07 -13.63
N ASP A 121 12.18 -8.12 -12.85
CA ASP A 121 12.55 -8.33 -11.44
C ASP A 121 11.32 -8.45 -10.53
N MET A 122 10.21 -7.81 -10.92
CA MET A 122 8.91 -7.91 -10.26
C MET A 122 8.18 -9.22 -10.57
N ALA A 123 8.46 -9.82 -11.74
CA ALA A 123 7.86 -11.08 -12.16
C ALA A 123 8.43 -12.29 -11.40
N TYR A 124 7.86 -13.45 -11.69
CA TYR A 124 8.32 -14.73 -11.16
C TYR A 124 8.31 -15.76 -12.31
N PRO A 125 9.24 -16.72 -12.29
CA PRO A 125 9.27 -17.77 -13.30
C PRO A 125 8.17 -18.80 -13.06
N GLU A 126 7.46 -19.25 -14.10
CA GLU A 126 6.32 -20.18 -13.96
C GLU A 126 6.71 -21.51 -13.32
N GLU A 127 7.86 -22.07 -13.72
CA GLU A 127 8.37 -23.38 -13.25
C GLU A 127 9.26 -23.29 -12.01
N TRP A 128 9.11 -22.25 -11.17
CA TRP A 128 9.99 -22.02 -10.01
C TRP A 128 9.97 -23.14 -8.96
N ARG A 129 8.89 -23.93 -8.91
CA ARG A 129 8.78 -25.07 -7.99
C ARG A 129 9.55 -26.30 -8.49
N SER A 130 9.70 -26.43 -9.81
CA SER A 130 10.34 -27.57 -10.48
C SER A 130 11.86 -27.48 -10.37
N GLN A 131 12.54 -28.63 -10.25
CA GLN A 131 14.00 -28.68 -10.12
C GLN A 131 14.73 -28.10 -11.34
N ALA A 132 14.15 -28.25 -12.54
CA ALA A 132 14.65 -27.63 -13.76
C ALA A 132 14.56 -26.09 -13.73
N GLY A 133 13.50 -25.52 -13.14
CA GLY A 133 13.32 -24.08 -13.00
C GLY A 133 14.30 -23.44 -12.02
N ARG A 134 14.65 -24.15 -10.94
CA ARG A 134 15.65 -23.67 -9.95
C ARG A 134 17.09 -23.69 -10.47
N ALA A 135 17.40 -24.58 -11.42
CA ALA A 135 18.74 -24.72 -11.99
C ALA A 135 18.95 -23.83 -13.22
N ALA A 136 17.88 -23.43 -13.90
CA ALA A 136 17.97 -22.43 -14.94
C ALA A 136 18.39 -21.10 -14.31
N GLY A 137 19.48 -20.49 -14.79
CA GLY A 137 19.85 -19.12 -14.44
C GLY A 137 18.81 -18.15 -14.98
N GLN A 138 17.68 -18.04 -14.29
CA GLN A 138 16.55 -17.24 -14.72
C GLN A 138 16.85 -15.77 -14.44
N ASP A 139 16.91 -14.96 -15.50
CA ASP A 139 17.04 -13.50 -15.40
C ASP A 139 15.73 -12.82 -14.95
N VAL A 140 14.73 -13.60 -14.54
CA VAL A 140 13.40 -13.15 -14.11
C VAL A 140 13.22 -13.43 -12.61
N GLY A 141 12.80 -12.43 -11.87
CA GLY A 141 12.54 -12.53 -10.43
C GLY A 141 13.80 -12.38 -9.57
N HIS A 142 14.01 -13.32 -8.63
CA HIS A 142 15.11 -13.26 -7.68
C HIS A 142 16.45 -13.61 -8.33
N GLN A 143 17.43 -12.72 -8.18
CA GLN A 143 18.79 -12.88 -8.66
C GLN A 143 19.76 -12.87 -7.48
N GLU A 144 20.33 -14.03 -7.15
CA GLU A 144 21.20 -14.22 -5.98
C GLU A 144 22.46 -13.33 -6.01
N GLY A 145 22.98 -13.01 -7.20
CA GLY A 145 24.12 -12.11 -7.38
C GLY A 145 23.77 -10.62 -7.36
N GLY A 146 22.51 -10.25 -7.19
CA GLY A 146 22.05 -8.86 -7.25
C GLY A 146 22.48 -8.04 -6.04
N ARG A 147 22.87 -6.78 -6.21
CA ARG A 147 23.21 -5.89 -5.08
C ARG A 147 22.08 -4.94 -4.68
N THR A 148 21.00 -4.94 -5.46
CA THR A 148 19.81 -4.12 -5.23
C THR A 148 18.70 -5.00 -4.71
N VAL A 149 18.04 -4.56 -3.65
CA VAL A 149 16.85 -5.21 -3.09
C VAL A 149 15.61 -4.48 -3.54
N GLY A 150 14.71 -5.19 -4.21
CA GLY A 150 13.40 -4.67 -4.61
C GLY A 150 12.30 -5.06 -3.62
N LEU A 151 11.67 -4.07 -3.00
CA LEU A 151 10.50 -4.28 -2.14
C LEU A 151 9.25 -4.47 -3.00
N HIS A 152 8.65 -5.65 -2.87
CA HIS A 152 7.43 -6.00 -3.59
C HIS A 152 6.18 -5.80 -2.76
N SER A 153 6.29 -6.04 -1.45
CA SER A 153 5.18 -5.91 -0.52
C SER A 153 5.67 -5.33 0.78
N LEU A 154 5.08 -4.21 1.17
CA LEU A 154 5.16 -3.66 2.52
C LEU A 154 3.73 -3.42 2.97
N ALA A 155 3.31 -4.11 4.03
CA ALA A 155 1.97 -3.95 4.57
C ALA A 155 2.00 -3.94 6.10
N VAL A 156 1.10 -3.13 6.66
CA VAL A 156 0.82 -3.06 8.10
C VAL A 156 -0.67 -3.25 8.27
N LEU A 157 -1.06 -4.03 9.28
CA LEU A 157 -2.46 -4.22 9.64
C LEU A 157 -3.17 -2.87 9.77
N PRO A 158 -4.35 -2.68 9.13
CA PRO A 158 -5.04 -1.39 9.14
C PRO A 158 -5.28 -0.82 10.54
N ARG A 159 -5.66 -1.67 11.51
CA ARG A 159 -5.92 -1.26 12.90
C ARG A 159 -4.67 -0.76 13.64
N LEU A 160 -3.49 -1.06 13.12
CA LEU A 160 -2.19 -0.74 13.72
C LEU A 160 -1.40 0.27 12.88
N GLN A 161 -2.03 0.82 11.84
CA GLN A 161 -1.48 1.95 11.11
C GLN A 161 -1.45 3.19 12.01
N ARG A 162 -0.51 4.11 11.74
CA ARG A 162 -0.27 5.33 12.54
C ARG A 162 0.24 5.07 13.98
N CYS A 163 0.49 3.82 14.37
CA CYS A 163 1.11 3.47 15.65
C CYS A 163 2.65 3.32 15.59
N GLY A 164 3.29 3.82 14.54
CA GLY A 164 4.76 3.71 14.37
C GLY A 164 5.27 2.35 13.84
N ILE A 165 4.45 1.30 13.82
CA ILE A 165 4.85 -0.05 13.37
C ILE A 165 5.43 -0.05 11.95
N GLY A 166 4.87 0.75 11.04
CA GLY A 166 5.40 0.90 9.67
C GLY A 166 6.82 1.47 9.63
N GLN A 167 7.13 2.43 10.50
CA GLN A 167 8.48 2.97 10.61
C GLN A 167 9.43 1.96 11.26
N THR A 168 8.97 1.27 12.30
CA THR A 168 9.75 0.24 13.00
C THR A 168 10.14 -0.91 12.08
N ILE A 169 9.20 -1.45 11.28
CA ILE A 169 9.51 -2.55 10.37
C ILE A 169 10.47 -2.12 9.26
N VAL A 170 10.29 -0.92 8.69
CA VAL A 170 11.21 -0.41 7.66
C VAL A 170 12.60 -0.16 8.23
N ARG A 171 12.71 0.39 9.44
CA ARG A 171 14.00 0.59 10.10
C ARG A 171 14.70 -0.73 10.40
N ALA A 172 13.99 -1.68 11.02
CA ALA A 172 14.52 -3.00 11.30
C ALA A 172 14.96 -3.72 10.02
N TYR A 173 14.19 -3.57 8.94
CA TYR A 173 14.53 -4.11 7.63
C TYR A 173 15.81 -3.50 7.06
N LEU A 174 15.94 -2.17 7.05
CA LEU A 174 17.13 -1.50 6.56
C LEU A 174 18.37 -1.86 7.39
N ASP A 175 18.23 -1.99 8.70
CA ASP A 175 19.31 -2.39 9.59
C ASP A 175 19.73 -3.85 9.33
N GLN A 176 18.77 -4.76 9.12
CA GLN A 176 19.05 -6.14 8.70
C GLN A 176 19.82 -6.20 7.37
N MET A 177 19.41 -5.41 6.37
CA MET A 177 20.06 -5.35 5.06
C MET A 177 21.47 -4.74 5.13
N LYS A 178 21.71 -3.78 6.02
CA LYS A 178 23.07 -3.26 6.27
C LYS A 178 23.96 -4.32 6.92
N CYS A 179 23.43 -5.05 7.90
CA CYS A 179 24.18 -6.07 8.63
C CYS A 179 24.53 -7.29 7.77
N CYS A 180 23.70 -7.63 6.77
CA CYS A 180 24.01 -8.77 5.91
C CYS A 180 25.18 -8.51 4.96
N GLY A 181 25.46 -7.24 4.61
CA GLY A 181 26.59 -6.86 3.76
C GLY A 181 26.50 -7.36 2.30
N LEU A 182 25.35 -7.93 1.90
CA LEU A 182 25.13 -8.50 0.56
C LEU A 182 24.50 -7.50 -0.42
N VAL A 183 23.99 -6.38 0.08
CA VAL A 183 23.13 -5.46 -0.66
C VAL A 183 23.59 -4.03 -0.43
N ASP A 184 23.72 -3.27 -1.52
CA ASP A 184 24.17 -1.88 -1.50
C ASP A 184 23.00 -0.91 -1.40
N ARG A 185 21.82 -1.33 -1.87
CA ARG A 185 20.65 -0.45 -1.98
C ARG A 185 19.33 -1.19 -1.85
N VAL A 186 18.33 -0.43 -1.43
CA VAL A 186 16.96 -0.87 -1.25
C VAL A 186 16.06 0.05 -2.07
N ALA A 187 15.35 -0.51 -3.04
CA ALA A 187 14.45 0.20 -3.92
C ALA A 187 13.01 -0.30 -3.71
N LEU A 188 12.03 0.58 -3.89
CA LEU A 188 10.61 0.25 -3.80
C LEU A 188 9.86 1.01 -4.89
N ILE A 189 8.87 0.36 -5.48
CA ILE A 189 7.96 1.00 -6.44
C ILE A 189 6.76 1.51 -5.65
N CYS A 190 6.65 2.84 -5.54
CA CYS A 190 5.48 3.49 -4.96
C CYS A 190 4.64 4.10 -6.08
N GLN A 191 3.32 3.96 -5.98
CA GLN A 191 2.44 4.80 -6.78
C GLN A 191 2.52 6.22 -6.23
N ASP A 192 2.54 7.20 -7.13
CA ASP A 192 2.56 8.61 -6.75
C ASP A 192 1.22 8.93 -6.07
N VAL A 193 1.25 8.96 -4.73
CA VAL A 193 0.11 9.34 -3.91
C VAL A 193 0.54 10.58 -3.15
N SER A 194 -0.02 11.72 -3.55
CA SER A 194 0.22 13.06 -3.00
C SER A 194 -0.27 13.24 -1.55
N SER A 195 -0.25 12.20 -0.72
CA SER A 195 -0.68 12.23 0.69
C SER A 195 0.47 11.89 1.65
N PRO A 196 0.47 12.46 2.88
CA PRO A 196 1.66 12.71 3.69
C PRO A 196 2.21 11.47 4.43
N LEU A 197 2.15 10.28 3.82
CA LEU A 197 3.02 9.18 4.24
C LEU A 197 4.44 9.32 3.64
N CYS A 198 4.57 9.98 2.48
CA CYS A 198 5.86 10.24 1.81
C CYS A 198 6.49 11.61 2.14
N LEU A 199 5.72 12.59 2.63
CA LEU A 199 6.24 13.92 3.00
C LEU A 199 5.86 14.37 4.43
N GLY A 200 5.12 13.56 5.19
CA GLY A 200 4.72 13.88 6.55
C GLY A 200 5.76 13.44 7.58
N GLY A 201 6.72 14.31 7.88
CA GLY A 201 7.49 14.24 9.13
C GLY A 201 8.88 13.59 9.06
N TRP A 202 9.64 13.82 7.98
CA TRP A 202 11.11 13.69 7.99
C TRP A 202 11.76 15.03 8.37
N ARG A 203 11.30 15.66 9.47
CA ARG A 203 12.00 16.79 10.08
C ARG A 203 12.40 16.38 11.49
N GLY A 204 13.70 16.20 11.70
CA GLY A 204 14.27 15.89 13.01
C GLY A 204 15.44 14.93 12.94
N TRP A 205 16.47 15.26 12.16
CA TRP A 205 17.82 14.72 12.37
C TRP A 205 18.77 15.92 12.38
N THR A 206 19.03 16.41 13.60
CA THR A 206 20.29 17.06 13.95
C THR A 206 21.19 15.99 14.56
#